data_AF-A0A813FPN4-F1
#
_entry.id   AF-A0A813FPN4-F1
#
_cell.length_a   1.000
_cell.length_b   1.000
_cell.length_c   1.000
_cell.angle_alpha   90.00
_cell.angle_beta   90.00
_cell.angle_gamma   90.00
#
_symmetry.space_group_name_H-M   'P 1'
#
loop_
_entity.id
_entity.type
_entity.pdbx_description
1 polymer ?
#
loop_
_entity_poly.entity_id
_entity_poly.type
_entity_poly.pdbx_seq_one_letter_code
_entity_poly.pdbx_strand_id
1 'polypeptide(L)'
;MPPKAAALASLKTEKGLSQLNELLATRSYIADTSHATHEDMLRFAEIHAAPDGQQFPHVLRWYRHLFGLRARCAGYHHWPGDEEVGVAADGGASAAKKGPRASGKEKQELAVDCQVRHVKDRRQVDGDDSIKVGAGGTCFPGSSSGSAGRYYITTAINYCNGYPHIGHAYEALVSDVFARYHRLCGEDVFFMTGADEHGQKIAQSAEAEGQTPQQICDRYCLAFRALNQRLCVSNDFYVRTTEQRHKDVARSMWETCKKNGDIYLDRYEGWYLVREERFITDQEATEWDFKDPGTGLPLKKMSEPSFFFRLSKYQTQVVKHIEDNEAFIQPQQYRGELLERLKGIELRDLSISRGTFDWG
;
A
#
# COMPACT_ATOMS: atom_id res chain seq x y z
N MET A 1 7.93 2.97 -28.19
CA MET A 1 6.92 3.82 -28.85
C MET A 1 6.11 2.95 -29.80
N PRO A 2 4.76 2.98 -29.77
CA PRO A 2 3.99 2.47 -30.90
C PRO A 2 4.43 3.22 -32.17
N PRO A 3 4.48 2.55 -33.34
CA PRO A 3 4.86 3.22 -34.57
C PRO A 3 3.89 4.37 -34.84
N LYS A 4 4.42 5.53 -35.27
CA LYS A 4 3.62 6.68 -35.69
C LYS A 4 2.48 6.20 -36.61
N ALA A 5 1.27 6.69 -36.34
CA ALA A 5 -0.03 6.51 -37.01
C ALA A 5 -0.12 6.36 -38.55
N ALA A 6 0.98 6.44 -39.29
CA ALA A 6 1.00 6.56 -40.74
C ALA A 6 0.93 5.23 -41.52
N ALA A 7 0.90 4.06 -40.88
CA ALA A 7 1.05 2.77 -41.59
C ALA A 7 -0.18 1.85 -41.66
N LEU A 8 -1.25 2.10 -40.89
CA LEU A 8 -2.44 1.25 -40.87
C LEU A 8 -3.55 1.80 -41.77
N ALA A 9 -4.14 0.93 -42.60
CA ALA A 9 -5.36 1.24 -43.36
C ALA A 9 -6.54 1.51 -42.40
N SER A 10 -7.59 2.17 -42.90
CA SER A 10 -8.77 2.47 -42.08
C SER A 10 -9.39 1.19 -41.49
N LEU A 11 -9.75 1.25 -40.21
CA LEU A 11 -10.39 0.16 -39.49
C LEU A 11 -11.85 -0.06 -39.89
N LYS A 12 -12.40 0.82 -40.75
CA LYS A 12 -13.65 0.58 -41.48
C LYS A 12 -13.52 -0.51 -42.55
N THR A 13 -12.30 -0.92 -42.87
CA THR A 13 -12.01 -1.94 -43.88
C THR A 13 -11.48 -3.21 -43.23
N GLU A 14 -11.81 -4.36 -43.82
CA GLU A 14 -11.28 -5.66 -43.40
C GLU A 14 -9.75 -5.69 -43.42
N LYS A 15 -9.14 -5.03 -44.42
CA LYS A 15 -7.68 -4.86 -44.51
C LYS A 15 -7.10 -4.15 -43.29
N GLY A 16 -7.73 -3.06 -42.82
CA GLY A 16 -7.30 -2.35 -41.62
C GLY A 16 -7.47 -3.20 -40.36
N LEU A 17 -8.58 -3.92 -40.24
CA LEU A 17 -8.81 -4.85 -39.13
C LEU A 17 -7.78 -5.98 -39.09
N SER A 18 -7.45 -6.59 -40.23
CA SER A 18 -6.39 -7.61 -40.33
C SER A 18 -5.02 -7.08 -39.92
N GLN A 19 -4.62 -5.90 -40.43
CA GLN A 19 -3.33 -5.29 -40.11
C GLN A 19 -3.21 -4.97 -38.61
N LEU A 20 -4.28 -4.44 -38.00
CA LEU A 20 -4.31 -4.19 -36.56
C LEU A 20 -4.31 -5.50 -35.76
N ASN A 21 -5.02 -6.53 -36.22
CA ASN A 21 -5.08 -7.83 -35.56
C ASN A 21 -3.69 -8.49 -35.48
N GLU A 22 -2.94 -8.46 -36.58
CA GLU A 22 -1.55 -8.96 -36.63
C GLU A 22 -0.61 -8.16 -35.71
N LEU A 23 -0.77 -6.82 -35.68
CA LEU A 23 0.01 -5.97 -34.79
C LEU A 23 -0.25 -6.31 -33.32
N LEU A 24 -1.52 -6.46 -32.93
CA LEU A 24 -1.95 -6.76 -31.56
C LEU A 24 -1.72 -8.22 -31.14
N ALA A 25 -1.35 -9.09 -32.08
CA ALA A 25 -0.93 -10.46 -31.78
C ALA A 25 0.45 -10.50 -31.10
N THR A 26 1.34 -9.58 -31.48
CA THR A 26 2.75 -9.55 -31.02
C THR A 26 3.06 -8.38 -30.09
N ARG A 27 2.10 -7.47 -29.89
CA ARG A 27 2.28 -6.26 -29.08
C ARG A 27 1.08 -6.05 -28.15
N SER A 28 1.38 -5.68 -26.92
CA SER A 28 0.36 -5.10 -26.05
C SER A 28 0.05 -3.68 -26.53
N TYR A 29 -1.23 -3.32 -26.59
CA TYR A 29 -1.67 -1.92 -26.79
C TYR A 29 -1.44 -1.07 -25.52
N ILE A 30 -1.04 -1.69 -24.42
CA ILE A 30 -0.63 -1.00 -23.20
C ILE A 30 0.90 -0.83 -23.30
N ALA A 31 1.33 0.28 -23.88
CA ALA A 31 2.75 0.57 -24.11
C ALA A 31 3.41 1.32 -22.93
N ASP A 32 2.64 1.96 -22.04
CA ASP A 32 3.07 2.64 -20.82
C ASP A 32 1.88 2.76 -19.83
N THR A 33 2.24 2.83 -18.56
CA THR A 33 1.60 2.70 -17.25
C THR A 33 0.33 3.51 -16.94
N SER A 34 -0.68 3.67 -17.80
CA SER A 34 -2.07 3.86 -17.29
C SER A 34 -3.22 4.10 -18.28
N HIS A 35 -3.01 4.53 -19.53
CA HIS A 35 -4.13 5.03 -20.35
C HIS A 35 -4.03 4.68 -21.85
N ALA A 36 -5.18 4.61 -22.51
CA ALA A 36 -5.28 4.56 -23.96
C ALA A 36 -4.75 5.88 -24.56
N THR A 37 -3.96 5.79 -25.63
CA THR A 37 -3.41 6.98 -26.29
C THR A 37 -4.49 7.72 -27.08
N HIS A 38 -4.23 8.97 -27.45
CA HIS A 38 -5.10 9.72 -28.37
C HIS A 38 -5.31 8.98 -29.70
N GLU A 39 -4.27 8.30 -30.19
CA GLU A 39 -4.32 7.51 -31.41
C GLU A 39 -5.23 6.28 -31.25
N ASP A 40 -5.14 5.58 -30.12
CA ASP A 40 -6.05 4.47 -29.81
C ASP A 40 -7.52 4.91 -29.85
N MET A 41 -7.82 6.11 -29.36
CA MET A 41 -9.18 6.65 -29.34
C MET A 41 -9.68 7.05 -30.73
N LEU A 42 -8.84 7.67 -31.56
CA LEU A 42 -9.18 7.97 -32.95
C LEU A 42 -9.47 6.70 -33.74
N ARG A 43 -8.64 5.66 -33.56
CA ARG A 43 -8.83 4.35 -34.18
C ARG A 43 -10.07 3.63 -33.66
N PHE A 44 -10.32 3.69 -32.35
CA PHE A 44 -11.52 3.12 -31.74
C PHE A 44 -12.80 3.75 -32.30
N ALA A 45 -12.80 5.07 -32.56
CA ALA A 45 -13.94 5.77 -33.14
C ALA A 45 -14.26 5.34 -34.59
N GLU A 46 -13.30 4.73 -35.32
CA GLU A 46 -13.54 4.16 -36.65
C GLU A 46 -14.39 2.87 -36.60
N ILE A 47 -14.48 2.20 -35.44
CA ILE A 47 -15.17 0.91 -35.26
C ILE A 47 -16.46 1.12 -34.47
N HIS A 48 -17.60 1.03 -35.16
CA HIS A 48 -18.92 1.29 -34.56
C HIS A 48 -19.58 0.05 -33.91
N ALA A 49 -19.05 -1.14 -34.14
CA ALA A 49 -19.54 -2.40 -33.57
C ALA A 49 -18.39 -3.35 -33.27
N ALA A 50 -18.60 -4.29 -32.35
CA ALA A 50 -17.60 -5.29 -31.99
C ALA A 50 -17.16 -6.10 -33.23
N PRO A 51 -15.85 -6.15 -33.55
CA PRO A 51 -15.34 -6.95 -34.66
C PRO A 51 -15.60 -8.45 -34.46
N ASP A 52 -15.67 -9.22 -35.56
CA ASP A 52 -15.84 -10.67 -35.49
C ASP A 52 -14.66 -11.29 -34.73
N GLY A 53 -14.97 -11.97 -33.62
CA GLY A 53 -13.97 -12.59 -32.75
C GLY A 53 -13.33 -13.84 -33.33
N GLN A 54 -13.96 -14.51 -34.30
CA GLN A 54 -13.36 -15.64 -35.00
C GLN A 54 -12.30 -15.17 -36.00
N GLN A 55 -12.54 -14.01 -36.64
CA GLN A 55 -11.65 -13.46 -37.65
C GLN A 55 -10.57 -12.53 -37.05
N PHE A 56 -10.93 -11.72 -36.06
CA PHE A 56 -10.07 -10.68 -35.46
C PHE A 56 -10.03 -10.75 -33.92
N PRO A 57 -9.56 -11.87 -33.33
CA PRO A 57 -9.61 -12.09 -31.88
C PRO A 57 -8.85 -11.03 -31.08
N HIS A 58 -7.73 -10.51 -31.59
CA HIS A 58 -6.93 -9.51 -30.88
C HIS A 58 -7.54 -8.11 -30.96
N VAL A 59 -8.13 -7.75 -32.10
CA VAL A 59 -8.88 -6.49 -32.25
C VAL A 59 -10.13 -6.50 -31.38
N LEU A 60 -10.86 -7.62 -31.31
CA LEU A 60 -12.03 -7.74 -30.43
C LEU A 60 -11.64 -7.56 -28.95
N ARG A 61 -10.51 -8.14 -28.52
CA ARG A 61 -9.99 -7.97 -27.15
C ARG A 61 -9.66 -6.50 -26.86
N TRP A 62 -8.97 -5.82 -27.77
CA TRP A 62 -8.66 -4.38 -27.67
C TRP A 62 -9.93 -3.52 -27.66
N TYR A 63 -10.87 -3.76 -28.56
CA TYR A 63 -12.15 -3.06 -28.65
C TYR A 63 -12.96 -3.17 -27.35
N ARG A 64 -13.09 -4.38 -26.79
CA ARG A 64 -13.78 -4.61 -25.52
C ARG A 64 -13.11 -3.90 -24.36
N HIS A 65 -11.79 -3.83 -24.36
CA HIS A 65 -11.06 -3.11 -23.32
C HIS A 65 -11.35 -1.60 -23.39
N LEU A 66 -11.20 -0.97 -24.55
CA LEU A 66 -11.46 0.46 -24.73
C LEU A 66 -12.93 0.83 -24.48
N PHE A 67 -13.86 0.01 -24.97
CA PHE A 67 -15.28 0.16 -24.69
C PHE A 67 -15.56 0.11 -23.18
N GLY A 68 -15.00 -0.87 -22.47
CA GLY A 68 -15.14 -1.00 -21.02
C GLY A 68 -14.47 0.14 -20.24
N LEU A 69 -13.33 0.66 -20.70
CA LEU A 69 -12.69 1.83 -20.11
C LEU A 69 -13.55 3.08 -20.27
N ARG A 70 -14.04 3.38 -21.48
CA ARG A 70 -14.92 4.53 -21.72
C ARG A 70 -16.21 4.43 -20.91
N ALA A 71 -16.88 3.26 -20.90
CA ALA A 71 -18.12 3.08 -20.16
C ALA A 71 -17.94 3.26 -18.64
N ARG A 72 -16.82 2.78 -18.07
CA ARG A 72 -16.58 2.84 -16.62
C ARG A 72 -16.01 4.17 -16.13
N CYS A 73 -15.21 4.84 -16.95
CA CYS A 73 -14.48 6.05 -16.55
C CYS A 73 -15.04 7.34 -17.17
N ALA A 74 -16.11 7.30 -17.96
CA ALA A 74 -16.72 8.48 -18.59
C ALA A 74 -17.03 9.63 -17.61
N GLY A 75 -17.39 9.34 -16.36
CA GLY A 75 -17.68 10.36 -15.35
C GLY A 75 -16.45 10.93 -14.62
N TYR A 76 -15.26 10.38 -14.86
CA TYR A 76 -14.06 10.66 -14.06
C TYR A 76 -12.83 11.03 -14.90
N HIS A 77 -12.93 10.99 -16.23
CA HIS A 77 -11.78 11.16 -17.12
C HIS A 77 -12.22 11.86 -18.42
N HIS A 78 -11.55 12.96 -18.76
CA HIS A 78 -11.71 13.60 -20.07
C HIS A 78 -10.85 12.83 -21.08
N TRP A 79 -11.46 12.29 -22.13
CA TRP A 79 -10.73 11.46 -23.10
C TRP A 79 -10.14 12.33 -24.21
N PRO A 80 -8.89 12.06 -24.65
CA PRO A 80 -8.30 12.80 -25.75
C PRO A 80 -9.15 12.67 -27.03
N GLY A 81 -9.76 13.76 -27.48
CA GLY A 81 -10.61 13.80 -28.69
C GLY A 81 -12.11 14.01 -28.45
N ASP A 82 -12.56 14.19 -27.20
CA ASP A 82 -13.90 14.71 -26.94
C ASP A 82 -13.90 16.24 -27.22
N GLU A 83 -14.60 16.70 -28.27
CA GLU A 83 -14.69 18.13 -28.60
C GLU A 83 -15.25 18.95 -27.43
N GLU A 84 -14.69 20.15 -27.24
CA GLU A 84 -14.92 21.06 -26.13
C GLU A 84 -16.41 21.40 -25.91
N VAL A 85 -16.94 21.00 -24.75
CA VAL A 85 -18.06 21.73 -24.12
C VAL A 85 -17.47 22.44 -22.91
N GLY A 86 -17.29 23.75 -23.07
CA GLY A 86 -16.55 24.61 -22.17
C GLY A 86 -16.90 24.43 -20.69
N VAL A 87 -15.88 24.10 -19.91
CA VAL A 87 -15.78 24.47 -18.49
C VAL A 87 -14.44 25.16 -18.35
N ALA A 88 -14.48 26.40 -17.85
CA ALA A 88 -13.34 27.30 -17.78
C ALA A 88 -12.10 26.60 -17.20
N ALA A 89 -11.02 26.61 -17.99
CA ALA A 89 -9.69 26.30 -17.52
C ALA A 89 -9.25 27.41 -16.57
N ASP A 90 -9.11 27.08 -15.29
CA ASP A 90 -8.47 27.98 -14.33
C ASP A 90 -7.19 27.32 -13.82
N GLY A 91 -6.07 28.00 -14.12
CA GLY A 91 -4.84 27.98 -13.33
C GLY A 91 -3.92 26.78 -13.50
N GLY A 92 -2.89 26.95 -14.33
CA GLY A 92 -1.73 26.05 -14.38
C GLY A 92 -1.06 25.84 -13.01
N ALA A 93 -0.71 24.59 -12.73
CA ALA A 93 0.08 24.22 -11.56
C ALA A 93 1.54 24.66 -11.74
N SER A 94 1.81 25.91 -11.34
CA SER A 94 3.14 26.35 -10.96
C SER A 94 3.56 25.59 -9.71
N ALA A 95 4.78 25.03 -9.72
CA ALA A 95 5.40 24.37 -8.59
C ALA A 95 5.57 25.37 -7.43
N ALA A 96 4.59 25.41 -6.52
CA ALA A 96 4.64 26.24 -5.33
C ALA A 96 5.68 25.68 -4.34
N LYS A 97 6.70 26.50 -4.05
CA LYS A 97 7.59 26.31 -2.91
C LYS A 97 6.74 26.12 -1.64
N LYS A 98 7.01 25.07 -0.86
CA LYS A 98 6.39 24.83 0.44
C LYS A 98 6.71 25.98 1.40
N GLY A 99 5.77 26.92 1.54
CA GLY A 99 5.70 27.82 2.69
C GLY A 99 5.18 27.09 3.94
N PRO A 100 5.36 27.67 5.14
CA PRO A 100 4.88 27.08 6.38
C PRO A 100 3.36 26.87 6.34
N ARG A 101 2.89 25.74 6.89
CA ARG A 101 1.46 25.37 6.95
C ARG A 101 0.66 26.51 7.56
N ALA A 102 -0.25 27.09 6.77
CA ALA A 102 -1.24 28.03 7.28
C ALA A 102 -2.10 27.34 8.35
N SER A 103 -2.04 27.84 9.58
CA SER A 103 -2.96 27.47 10.65
C SER A 103 -4.36 27.99 10.31
N GLY A 104 -5.36 27.12 10.28
CA GLY A 104 -6.78 27.54 10.23
C GLY A 104 -7.64 27.03 9.08
N LYS A 105 -7.22 26.04 8.27
CA LYS A 105 -8.20 25.33 7.41
C LYS A 105 -8.99 24.36 8.29
N GLU A 106 -10.29 24.61 8.44
CA GLU A 106 -11.22 23.64 9.01
C GLU A 106 -11.00 22.28 8.31
N LYS A 107 -10.85 21.23 9.13
CA LYS A 107 -10.64 19.87 8.65
C LYS A 107 -11.92 19.48 7.91
N GLN A 108 -11.86 19.42 6.58
CA GLN A 108 -13.01 19.03 5.76
C GLN A 108 -13.54 17.69 6.27
N GLU A 109 -14.77 17.69 6.78
CA GLU A 109 -15.44 16.46 7.17
C GLU A 109 -15.75 15.66 5.90
N LEU A 110 -14.93 14.64 5.66
CA LEU A 110 -15.20 13.66 4.60
C LEU A 110 -16.33 12.76 5.10
N ALA A 111 -17.53 12.98 4.58
CA ALA A 111 -18.63 12.06 4.77
C ALA A 111 -18.33 10.76 4.00
N VAL A 112 -18.39 9.62 4.69
CA VAL A 112 -18.36 8.30 4.04
C VAL A 112 -19.72 8.12 3.35
N ASP A 113 -19.81 8.51 2.10
CA ASP A 113 -21.01 8.43 1.25
C ASP A 113 -21.26 7.03 0.68
N CYS A 114 -20.32 6.10 0.85
CA CYS A 114 -20.51 4.70 0.49
C CYS A 114 -21.02 3.90 1.70
N GLN A 115 -22.17 3.26 1.54
CA GLN A 115 -22.61 2.24 2.48
C GLN A 115 -21.65 1.06 2.36
N VAL A 116 -20.75 0.90 3.34
CA VAL A 116 -19.89 -0.28 3.43
C VAL A 116 -20.80 -1.47 3.58
N ARG A 117 -20.86 -2.31 2.54
CA ARG A 117 -21.58 -3.57 2.66
C ARG A 117 -20.77 -4.43 3.60
N HIS A 118 -21.40 -5.08 4.57
CA HIS A 118 -20.69 -6.08 5.35
C HIS A 118 -20.39 -7.28 4.43
N VAL A 119 -19.23 -7.25 3.79
CA VAL A 119 -18.72 -8.36 2.99
C VAL A 119 -17.96 -9.25 3.95
N LYS A 120 -18.43 -10.48 4.16
CA LYS A 120 -17.66 -11.49 4.89
C LYS A 120 -16.33 -11.69 4.17
N ASP A 121 -15.28 -11.95 4.93
CA ASP A 121 -13.99 -12.37 4.37
C ASP A 121 -14.21 -13.50 3.35
N ARG A 122 -13.53 -13.41 2.20
CA ARG A 122 -13.71 -14.40 1.11
C ARG A 122 -13.27 -15.80 1.56
N ARG A 123 -12.38 -15.85 2.56
CA ARG A 123 -12.05 -17.07 3.29
C ARG A 123 -12.31 -16.86 4.77
N GLN A 124 -13.01 -17.80 5.39
CA GLN A 124 -12.96 -17.91 6.84
C GLN A 124 -11.59 -18.49 7.20
N VAL A 125 -10.88 -17.80 8.09
CA VAL A 125 -9.63 -18.30 8.65
C VAL A 125 -10.02 -19.25 9.79
N ASP A 126 -10.35 -20.49 9.45
CA ASP A 126 -10.59 -21.55 10.42
C ASP A 126 -9.25 -22.21 10.74
N GLY A 127 -8.48 -21.56 11.60
CA GLY A 127 -7.21 -22.05 12.11
C GLY A 127 -7.36 -22.65 13.51
N ASP A 128 -6.54 -23.65 13.83
CA ASP A 128 -6.25 -23.98 15.22
C ASP A 128 -5.55 -22.77 15.85
N ASP A 129 -6.32 -21.93 16.57
CA ASP A 129 -5.83 -20.74 17.26
C ASP A 129 -4.85 -21.07 18.40
N SER A 130 -4.57 -22.36 18.67
CA SER A 130 -3.47 -22.72 19.55
C SER A 130 -2.14 -22.32 18.90
N ILE A 131 -1.46 -21.36 19.52
CA ILE A 131 -0.13 -20.95 19.12
C ILE A 131 0.82 -22.14 19.27
N LYS A 132 1.13 -22.83 18.17
CA LYS A 132 2.20 -23.82 18.14
C LYS A 132 3.53 -23.06 18.04
N VAL A 133 4.42 -23.27 19.00
CA VAL A 133 5.78 -22.70 18.97
C VAL A 133 6.43 -23.10 17.64
N GLY A 134 6.77 -22.12 16.79
CA GLY A 134 7.29 -22.37 15.43
C GLY A 134 6.23 -22.36 14.29
N ALA A 135 5.02 -21.85 14.53
CA ALA A 135 3.88 -21.84 13.60
C ALA A 135 4.04 -21.04 12.28
N GLY A 136 5.24 -20.64 11.86
CA GLY A 136 5.45 -20.10 10.51
C GLY A 136 5.04 -21.08 9.39
N GLY A 137 4.91 -22.38 9.70
CA GLY A 137 4.57 -23.44 8.74
C GLY A 137 3.10 -23.87 8.68
N THR A 138 2.20 -23.39 9.56
CA THR A 138 0.82 -23.92 9.67
C THR A 138 -0.29 -22.88 9.56
N CYS A 139 0.02 -21.60 9.33
CA CYS A 139 -0.98 -20.53 9.23
C CYS A 139 -1.83 -20.53 7.95
N PHE A 140 -1.68 -21.55 7.09
CA PHE A 140 -2.53 -21.69 5.91
C PHE A 140 -3.62 -22.73 6.19
N PRO A 141 -4.91 -22.42 5.98
CA PRO A 141 -5.95 -23.45 5.97
C PRO A 141 -5.53 -24.52 4.96
N GLY A 142 -5.50 -25.78 5.40
CA GLY A 142 -5.01 -26.89 4.60
C GLY A 142 -5.85 -27.05 3.33
N SER A 143 -5.27 -26.77 2.16
CA SER A 143 -5.97 -27.02 0.89
C SER A 143 -5.82 -28.46 0.42
N SER A 144 -6.97 -29.07 0.14
CA SER A 144 -7.12 -30.25 -0.70
C SER A 144 -6.64 -29.92 -2.13
N SER A 145 -5.51 -30.50 -2.51
CA SER A 145 -5.11 -30.89 -3.88
C SER A 145 -5.55 -29.99 -5.06
N GLY A 146 -4.64 -29.13 -5.53
CA GLY A 146 -4.59 -28.59 -6.89
C GLY A 146 -3.12 -28.33 -7.27
N SER A 147 -2.66 -28.84 -8.41
CA SER A 147 -1.24 -28.87 -8.82
C SER A 147 -0.59 -27.52 -9.15
N ALA A 148 -1.31 -26.41 -8.97
CA ALA A 148 -0.88 -25.07 -9.41
C ALA A 148 -0.06 -24.29 -8.36
N GLY A 149 0.03 -24.75 -7.11
CA GLY A 149 0.79 -24.07 -6.06
C GLY A 149 -0.02 -23.07 -5.23
N ARG A 150 0.63 -22.40 -4.27
CA ARG A 150 0.04 -21.45 -3.33
C ARG A 150 0.72 -20.10 -3.47
N TYR A 151 -0.06 -19.02 -3.32
CA TYR A 151 0.45 -17.65 -3.40
C TYR A 151 -0.11 -16.80 -2.27
N TYR A 152 0.78 -16.13 -1.52
CA TYR A 152 0.42 -15.24 -0.43
C TYR A 152 0.93 -13.84 -0.73
N ILE A 153 0.03 -12.86 -0.72
CA ILE A 153 0.36 -11.45 -0.91
C ILE A 153 -0.29 -10.60 0.17
N THR A 154 0.43 -9.57 0.60
CA THR A 154 -0.01 -8.63 1.64
C THR A 154 0.13 -7.19 1.18
N THR A 155 -0.70 -6.29 1.68
CA THR A 155 -0.34 -4.86 1.77
C THR A 155 0.28 -4.55 3.12
N ALA A 156 0.88 -3.38 3.26
CA ALA A 156 0.98 -2.72 4.56
C ALA A 156 -0.42 -2.57 5.18
N ILE A 157 -0.48 -2.58 6.51
CA ILE A 157 -1.71 -2.28 7.24
C ILE A 157 -1.85 -0.77 7.43
N ASN A 158 -3.08 -0.26 7.30
CA ASN A 158 -3.34 1.18 7.27
C ASN A 158 -3.41 1.76 8.70
N TYR A 159 -2.67 2.82 8.99
CA TYR A 159 -2.75 3.50 10.29
C TYR A 159 -4.11 4.16 10.51
N CYS A 160 -4.76 3.87 11.63
CA CYS A 160 -6.04 4.47 12.03
C CYS A 160 -5.90 5.88 12.62
N ASN A 161 -5.18 6.77 11.94
CA ASN A 161 -5.00 8.17 12.35
C ASN A 161 -5.52 9.18 11.31
N GLY A 162 -6.21 8.69 10.27
CA GLY A 162 -6.74 9.53 9.20
C GLY A 162 -7.56 8.74 8.18
N TYR A 163 -8.26 9.48 7.32
CA TYR A 163 -9.03 8.90 6.22
C TYR A 163 -8.13 8.38 5.09
N PRO A 164 -8.60 7.37 4.31
CA PRO A 164 -7.88 6.87 3.16
C PRO A 164 -7.54 7.95 2.13
N HIS A 165 -6.50 7.70 1.35
CA HIS A 165 -5.97 8.61 0.33
C HIS A 165 -5.34 7.80 -0.80
N ILE A 166 -4.83 8.48 -1.84
CA ILE A 166 -4.33 7.83 -3.07
C ILE A 166 -3.24 6.79 -2.81
N GLY A 167 -2.34 7.00 -1.85
CA GLY A 167 -1.32 6.00 -1.46
C GLY A 167 -1.93 4.65 -1.04
N HIS A 168 -2.94 4.67 -0.17
CA HIS A 168 -3.66 3.46 0.26
C HIS A 168 -4.37 2.77 -0.93
N ALA A 169 -4.99 3.57 -1.80
CA ALA A 169 -5.66 3.06 -3.00
C ALA A 169 -4.68 2.40 -3.98
N TYR A 170 -3.52 3.02 -4.19
CA TYR A 170 -2.48 2.52 -5.08
C TYR A 170 -1.97 1.15 -4.63
N GLU A 171 -1.57 1.01 -3.36
CA GLU A 171 -1.05 -0.25 -2.84
C GLU A 171 -2.11 -1.36 -2.88
N ALA A 172 -3.34 -1.08 -2.45
CA ALA A 172 -4.43 -2.04 -2.49
C ALA A 172 -4.72 -2.53 -3.92
N LEU A 173 -4.74 -1.61 -4.90
CA LEU A 173 -4.98 -1.94 -6.30
C LEU A 173 -3.85 -2.77 -6.91
N VAL A 174 -2.59 -2.38 -6.67
CA VAL A 174 -1.43 -3.10 -7.21
C VAL A 174 -1.38 -4.53 -6.67
N SER A 175 -1.54 -4.71 -5.36
CA SER A 175 -1.59 -6.04 -4.75
C SER A 175 -2.79 -6.86 -5.26
N ASP A 176 -3.93 -6.22 -5.53
CA ASP A 176 -5.10 -6.88 -6.10
C ASP A 176 -4.85 -7.42 -7.52
N VAL A 177 -4.11 -6.68 -8.34
CA VAL A 177 -3.74 -7.11 -9.70
C VAL A 177 -2.90 -8.39 -9.64
N PHE A 178 -1.90 -8.46 -8.76
CA PHE A 178 -1.11 -9.68 -8.56
C PHE A 178 -1.97 -10.83 -8.04
N ALA A 179 -2.77 -10.60 -7.00
CA ALA A 179 -3.66 -11.62 -6.47
C ALA A 179 -4.58 -12.21 -7.55
N ARG A 180 -5.16 -11.36 -8.41
CA ARG A 180 -6.00 -11.81 -9.53
C ARG A 180 -5.23 -12.55 -10.61
N TYR A 181 -4.03 -12.09 -10.96
CA TYR A 181 -3.16 -12.77 -11.91
C TYR A 181 -2.86 -14.20 -11.45
N HIS A 182 -2.42 -14.36 -10.20
CA HIS A 182 -2.12 -15.67 -9.63
C HIS A 182 -3.37 -16.57 -9.52
N ARG A 183 -4.54 -16.01 -9.20
CA ARG A 183 -5.81 -16.76 -9.27
C ARG A 183 -6.16 -17.20 -10.70
N LEU A 184 -5.92 -16.35 -11.71
CA LEU A 184 -6.13 -16.70 -13.12
C LEU A 184 -5.17 -17.80 -13.59
N CYS A 185 -3.96 -17.87 -13.03
CA CYS A 185 -3.02 -18.96 -13.23
C CYS A 185 -3.43 -20.28 -12.54
N GLY A 186 -4.53 -20.28 -11.77
CA GLY A 186 -5.06 -21.46 -11.09
C GLY A 186 -4.49 -21.69 -9.69
N GLU A 187 -3.69 -20.76 -9.16
CA GLU A 187 -3.06 -20.90 -7.84
C GLU A 187 -4.06 -20.68 -6.69
N ASP A 188 -3.76 -21.31 -5.56
CA ASP A 188 -4.45 -21.09 -4.30
C ASP A 188 -3.95 -19.80 -3.65
N VAL A 189 -4.64 -18.68 -3.92
CA VAL A 189 -4.24 -17.33 -3.50
C VAL A 189 -4.86 -16.91 -2.18
N PHE A 190 -4.04 -16.40 -1.25
CA PHE A 190 -4.47 -15.64 -0.08
C PHE A 190 -3.97 -14.19 -0.19
N PHE A 191 -4.88 -13.22 -0.20
CA PHE A 191 -4.55 -11.79 -0.23
C PHE A 191 -5.01 -11.11 1.07
N MET A 192 -4.06 -10.69 1.90
CA MET A 192 -4.33 -9.99 3.17
C MET A 192 -4.06 -8.49 3.08
N THR A 193 -4.97 -7.70 3.64
CA THR A 193 -4.77 -6.27 3.95
C THR A 193 -5.30 -6.00 5.36
N GLY A 194 -5.23 -4.78 5.87
CA GLY A 194 -5.73 -4.51 7.22
C GLY A 194 -5.50 -3.11 7.75
N ALA A 195 -5.61 -2.98 9.06
CA ALA A 195 -5.45 -1.75 9.80
C ALA A 195 -4.51 -1.89 11.01
N ASP A 196 -3.62 -0.92 11.16
CA ASP A 196 -2.84 -0.67 12.37
C ASP A 196 -3.64 0.27 13.27
N GLU A 197 -3.89 -0.20 14.48
CA GLU A 197 -4.91 0.34 15.37
C GLU A 197 -4.36 0.71 16.75
N HIS A 198 -3.05 0.57 17.00
CA HIS A 198 -2.46 0.94 18.28
C HIS A 198 -1.60 2.21 18.19
N GLY A 199 -1.29 2.80 19.35
CA GLY A 199 -0.34 3.89 19.48
C GLY A 199 -0.92 5.20 20.06
N GLN A 200 -0.01 6.01 20.60
CA GLN A 200 -0.31 7.27 21.30
C GLN A 200 -1.19 8.24 20.51
N LYS A 201 -0.99 8.37 19.20
CA LYS A 201 -1.76 9.31 18.35
C LYS A 201 -3.25 8.97 18.30
N ILE A 202 -3.59 7.68 18.39
CA ILE A 202 -4.98 7.23 18.41
C ILE A 202 -5.60 7.58 19.76
N ALA A 203 -4.88 7.33 20.86
CA ALA A 203 -5.32 7.70 22.20
C ALA A 203 -5.56 9.21 22.34
N GLN A 204 -4.64 10.04 21.86
CA GLN A 204 -4.78 11.51 21.86
C GLN A 204 -5.96 11.99 21.01
N SER A 205 -6.18 11.37 19.84
CA SER A 205 -7.32 11.71 18.98
C SER A 205 -8.65 11.34 19.64
N ALA A 206 -8.68 10.19 20.31
CA ALA A 206 -9.85 9.73 21.05
C ALA A 206 -10.20 10.68 22.21
N GLU A 207 -9.20 11.09 23.00
CA GLU A 207 -9.37 12.07 24.07
C GLU A 207 -9.88 13.42 23.55
N ALA A 208 -9.28 13.94 22.48
CA ALA A 208 -9.67 15.21 21.87
C ALA A 208 -11.11 15.20 21.32
N GLU A 209 -11.60 14.04 20.88
CA GLU A 209 -12.96 13.86 20.35
C GLU A 209 -13.97 13.37 21.40
N GLY A 210 -13.55 13.13 22.65
CA GLY A 210 -14.41 12.58 23.70
C GLY A 210 -14.89 11.15 23.39
N GLN A 211 -14.06 10.35 22.72
CA GLN A 211 -14.34 8.98 22.30
C GLN A 211 -13.32 7.99 22.89
N THR A 212 -13.61 6.71 22.76
CA THR A 212 -12.63 5.65 23.04
C THR A 212 -11.69 5.43 21.85
N PRO A 213 -10.44 4.99 22.07
CA PRO A 213 -9.52 4.65 20.98
C PRO A 213 -10.12 3.62 20.00
N GLN A 214 -10.84 2.62 20.52
CA GLN A 214 -11.52 1.62 19.70
C GLN A 214 -12.54 2.25 18.74
N GLN A 215 -13.31 3.26 19.17
CA GLN A 215 -14.27 3.97 18.31
C GLN A 215 -13.57 4.75 17.18
N ILE A 216 -12.41 5.34 17.46
CA ILE A 216 -11.57 5.99 16.43
C ILE A 216 -11.09 4.94 15.41
N CYS A 217 -10.57 3.81 15.88
CA CYS A 217 -10.15 2.70 15.02
C CYS A 217 -11.29 2.16 14.16
N ASP A 218 -12.46 1.89 14.76
CA ASP A 218 -13.64 1.37 14.06
C ASP A 218 -14.08 2.32 12.93
N ARG A 219 -14.07 3.63 13.17
CA ARG A 219 -14.39 4.65 12.17
C ARG A 219 -13.44 4.60 10.97
N TYR A 220 -12.13 4.60 11.21
CA TYR A 220 -11.15 4.60 10.13
C TYR A 220 -11.09 3.25 9.39
N CYS A 221 -11.20 2.13 10.12
CA CYS A 221 -11.33 0.80 9.52
C CYS A 221 -12.53 0.72 8.57
N LEU A 222 -13.67 1.31 8.95
CA LEU A 222 -14.85 1.40 8.08
C LEU A 222 -14.51 2.16 6.79
N ALA A 223 -13.83 3.30 6.88
CA ALA A 223 -13.43 4.10 5.72
C ALA A 223 -12.44 3.36 4.79
N PHE A 224 -11.47 2.62 5.33
CA PHE A 224 -10.56 1.80 4.52
C PHE A 224 -11.27 0.63 3.82
N ARG A 225 -12.20 -0.04 4.51
CA ARG A 225 -13.03 -1.10 3.91
C ARG A 225 -13.94 -0.52 2.81
N ALA A 226 -14.50 0.67 3.03
CA ALA A 226 -15.22 1.45 2.03
C ALA A 226 -14.39 1.69 0.76
N LEU A 227 -13.15 2.16 0.90
CA LEU A 227 -12.24 2.37 -0.21
C LEU A 227 -12.04 1.07 -1.00
N ASN A 228 -11.66 -0.02 -0.31
CA ASN A 228 -11.40 -1.30 -0.94
C ASN A 228 -12.62 -1.83 -1.71
N GLN A 229 -13.83 -1.65 -1.16
CA GLN A 229 -15.07 -2.02 -1.84
C GLN A 229 -15.33 -1.17 -3.09
N ARG A 230 -15.13 0.15 -3.04
CA ARG A 230 -15.29 1.04 -4.20
C ARG A 230 -14.31 0.69 -5.32
N LEU A 231 -13.08 0.34 -4.95
CA LEU A 231 -12.04 -0.11 -5.87
C LEU A 231 -12.20 -1.57 -6.30
N CYS A 232 -13.22 -2.27 -5.79
CA CYS A 232 -13.47 -3.68 -6.06
C CYS A 232 -12.28 -4.59 -5.74
N VAL A 233 -11.52 -4.24 -4.70
CA VAL A 233 -10.37 -5.01 -4.20
C VAL A 233 -10.85 -6.39 -3.75
N SER A 234 -10.09 -7.42 -4.11
CA SER A 234 -10.40 -8.83 -3.90
C SER A 234 -9.57 -9.46 -2.79
N ASN A 235 -9.23 -8.70 -1.76
CA ASN A 235 -8.58 -9.24 -0.57
C ASN A 235 -9.45 -10.34 0.05
N ASP A 236 -8.80 -11.41 0.49
CA ASP A 236 -9.46 -12.56 1.12
C ASP A 236 -9.74 -12.30 2.59
N PHE A 237 -8.91 -11.47 3.22
CA PHE A 237 -8.93 -11.23 4.66
C PHE A 237 -8.54 -9.78 4.99
N TYR A 238 -9.23 -9.17 5.95
CA TYR A 238 -8.92 -7.83 6.47
C TYR A 238 -8.53 -7.91 7.95
N VAL A 239 -7.22 -7.90 8.24
CA VAL A 239 -6.70 -8.00 9.61
C VAL A 239 -6.88 -6.68 10.37
N ARG A 240 -7.19 -6.79 11.65
CA ARG A 240 -7.28 -5.67 12.59
C ARG A 240 -6.36 -5.95 13.77
N THR A 241 -5.41 -5.07 14.05
CA THR A 241 -4.41 -5.33 15.12
C THR A 241 -5.03 -5.39 16.52
N THR A 242 -6.22 -4.79 16.73
CA THR A 242 -6.99 -4.88 17.98
C THR A 242 -7.58 -6.26 18.26
N GLU A 243 -7.65 -7.15 17.26
CA GLU A 243 -8.20 -8.50 17.40
C GLU A 243 -7.36 -9.36 18.34
N GLN A 244 -8.05 -10.19 19.14
CA GLN A 244 -7.43 -11.04 20.15
C GLN A 244 -6.37 -11.99 19.54
N ARG A 245 -6.70 -12.64 18.42
CA ARG A 245 -5.77 -13.49 17.66
C ARG A 245 -4.47 -12.79 17.27
N HIS A 246 -4.54 -11.51 16.90
CA HIS A 246 -3.35 -10.76 16.49
C HIS A 246 -2.47 -10.46 17.71
N LYS A 247 -3.09 -10.05 18.83
CA LYS A 247 -2.40 -9.83 20.11
C LYS A 247 -1.73 -11.09 20.63
N ASP A 248 -2.39 -12.24 20.46
CA ASP A 248 -1.86 -13.55 20.84
C ASP A 248 -0.60 -13.89 20.03
N VAL A 249 -0.62 -13.70 18.71
CA VAL A 249 0.56 -13.88 17.83
C VAL A 249 1.69 -12.91 18.20
N ALA A 250 1.40 -11.62 18.42
CA ALA A 250 2.39 -10.64 18.82
C ALA A 250 3.07 -11.02 20.16
N ARG A 251 2.29 -11.48 21.14
CA ARG A 251 2.82 -12.00 22.42
C ARG A 251 3.69 -13.24 22.21
N SER A 252 3.32 -14.15 21.30
CA SER A 252 4.17 -15.30 20.98
C SER A 252 5.50 -14.92 20.35
N MET A 253 5.52 -13.94 19.45
CA MET A 253 6.76 -13.42 18.86
C MET A 253 7.66 -12.83 19.93
N TRP A 254 7.08 -12.03 20.84
CA TRP A 254 7.80 -11.48 21.99
C TRP A 254 8.43 -12.56 22.86
N GLU A 255 7.66 -13.55 23.29
CA GLU A 255 8.16 -14.62 24.16
C GLU A 255 9.22 -15.47 23.46
N THR A 256 9.11 -15.67 22.14
CA THR A 256 10.13 -16.36 21.35
C THR A 256 11.46 -15.60 21.36
N CYS A 257 11.43 -14.29 21.06
CA CYS A 257 12.63 -13.45 21.07
C CYS A 257 13.23 -13.36 22.49
N LYS A 258 12.40 -13.23 23.52
CA LYS A 258 12.83 -13.22 24.92
C LYS A 258 13.53 -14.53 25.31
N LYS A 259 12.94 -15.68 24.98
CA LYS A 259 13.52 -17.00 25.25
C LYS A 259 14.88 -17.19 24.56
N ASN A 260 15.06 -16.60 23.39
CA ASN A 260 16.32 -16.66 22.63
C ASN A 260 17.39 -15.66 23.14
N GLY A 261 17.07 -14.85 24.15
CA GLY A 261 17.98 -13.83 24.70
C GLY A 261 18.10 -12.58 23.84
N ASP A 262 17.19 -12.39 22.89
CA ASP A 262 17.19 -11.27 21.95
C ASP A 262 16.46 -10.03 22.49
N ILE A 263 15.76 -10.16 23.63
CA ILE A 263 15.13 -9.05 24.33
C ILE A 263 15.86 -8.79 25.64
N TYR A 264 16.23 -7.53 25.89
CA TYR A 264 16.83 -7.09 27.14
C TYR A 264 16.22 -5.76 27.57
N LEU A 265 16.24 -5.47 28.88
CA LEU A 265 15.81 -4.19 29.42
C LEU A 265 17.00 -3.24 29.44
N ASP A 266 16.80 -2.04 28.90
CA ASP A 266 17.78 -0.95 28.94
C ASP A 266 17.04 0.39 29.04
N ARG A 267 17.73 1.50 28.82
CA ARG A 267 17.16 2.84 28.85
C ARG A 267 17.32 3.49 27.49
N TYR A 268 16.21 3.95 26.92
CA TYR A 268 16.25 4.83 25.76
C TYR A 268 16.65 6.22 26.23
N GLU A 269 17.86 6.64 25.87
CA GLU A 269 18.38 7.97 26.18
C GLU A 269 18.42 8.81 24.91
N GLY A 270 17.79 9.98 24.96
CA GLY A 270 17.77 10.89 23.82
C GLY A 270 17.53 12.33 24.23
N TRP A 271 17.87 13.24 23.33
CA TRP A 271 17.47 14.63 23.46
C TRP A 271 15.97 14.73 23.23
N TYR A 272 15.29 15.49 24.09
CA TYR A 272 13.84 15.59 24.13
C TYR A 272 13.44 17.06 24.00
N LEU A 273 12.65 17.32 22.97
CA LEU A 273 12.06 18.63 22.72
C LEU A 273 10.74 18.71 23.46
N VAL A 274 10.75 19.32 24.65
CA VAL A 274 9.60 19.39 25.57
C VAL A 274 8.35 19.98 24.90
N ARG A 275 8.52 21.03 24.07
CA ARG A 275 7.42 21.71 23.39
C ARG A 275 6.65 20.81 22.41
N GLU A 276 7.34 19.87 21.78
CA GLU A 276 6.77 18.96 20.77
C GLU A 276 6.60 17.54 21.30
N GLU A 277 6.93 17.32 22.58
CA GLU A 277 6.91 16.02 23.25
C GLU A 277 7.61 14.90 22.46
N ARG A 278 8.67 15.24 21.72
CA ARG A 278 9.37 14.30 20.83
C ARG A 278 10.83 14.16 21.19
N PHE A 279 11.34 12.95 20.99
CA PHE A 279 12.77 12.72 20.88
C PHE A 279 13.29 13.28 19.56
N ILE A 280 14.49 13.84 19.61
CA ILE A 280 15.23 14.34 18.45
C ILE A 280 16.54 13.57 18.34
N THR A 281 17.00 13.39 17.11
CA THR A 281 18.25 12.68 16.84
C THR A 281 19.44 13.45 17.40
N ASP A 282 20.56 12.77 17.68
CA ASP A 282 21.80 13.43 18.09
C ASP A 282 22.28 14.45 17.04
N GLN A 283 22.02 14.17 15.77
CA GLN A 283 22.32 15.07 14.66
C GLN A 283 21.46 16.34 14.73
N GLU A 284 20.14 16.23 14.87
CA GLU A 284 19.25 17.39 15.05
C GLU A 284 19.63 18.21 16.30
N ALA A 285 19.94 17.53 17.42
CA ALA A 285 20.36 18.20 18.65
C ALA A 285 21.67 18.98 18.46
N THR A 286 22.61 18.44 17.68
CA THR A 286 23.88 19.11 17.33
C THR A 286 23.63 20.31 16.42
N GLU A 287 22.77 20.16 15.41
CA GLU A 287 22.40 21.24 14.49
C GLU A 287 21.73 22.42 15.22
N TRP A 288 21.06 22.16 16.35
CA TRP A 288 20.41 23.19 17.17
C TRP A 288 21.26 23.66 18.37
N ASP A 289 22.55 23.35 18.41
CA ASP A 289 23.44 23.69 19.53
C ASP A 289 22.86 23.26 20.90
N PHE A 290 22.22 22.08 20.91
CA PHE A 290 21.52 21.51 22.06
C PHE A 290 20.48 22.43 22.68
N LYS A 291 19.87 23.33 21.89
CA LYS A 291 18.80 24.23 22.30
C LYS A 291 17.54 24.04 21.47
N ASP A 292 16.38 24.25 22.09
CA ASP A 292 15.10 24.29 21.40
C ASP A 292 15.08 25.50 20.45
N PRO A 293 14.91 25.32 19.13
CA PRO A 293 14.92 26.41 18.16
C PRO A 293 13.75 27.39 18.33
N GLY A 294 12.67 26.99 19.00
CA GLY A 294 11.51 27.84 19.28
C GLY A 294 11.65 28.67 20.57
N THR A 295 12.36 28.17 21.59
CA THR A 295 12.44 28.82 22.92
C THR A 295 13.84 29.27 23.31
N GLY A 296 14.89 28.76 22.67
CA GLY A 296 16.30 28.99 23.00
C GLY A 296 16.77 28.27 24.27
N LEU A 297 15.91 27.50 24.93
CA LEU A 297 16.24 26.77 26.15
C LEU A 297 17.03 25.49 25.83
N PRO A 298 17.92 25.03 26.73
CA PRO A 298 18.61 23.76 26.55
C PRO A 298 17.63 22.59 26.39
N LEU A 299 17.90 21.72 25.42
CA LEU A 299 17.20 20.47 25.21
C LEU A 299 17.40 19.57 26.44
N LYS A 300 16.35 18.86 26.84
CA LYS A 300 16.43 17.93 27.99
C LYS A 300 16.92 16.57 27.50
N LYS A 301 17.85 15.96 28.21
CA LYS A 301 18.07 14.51 28.09
C LYS A 301 16.97 13.79 28.86
N MET A 302 16.19 13.00 28.15
CA MET A 302 15.21 12.09 28.74
C MET A 302 15.75 10.67 28.64
N SER A 303 15.51 9.89 29.69
CA SER A 303 15.95 8.51 29.81
C SER A 303 14.76 7.71 30.30
N GLU A 304 14.22 6.83 29.46
CA GLU A 304 13.05 6.01 29.78
C GLU A 304 13.40 4.52 29.68
N PRO A 305 13.00 3.69 30.66
CA PRO A 305 13.20 2.25 30.55
C PRO A 305 12.44 1.71 29.34
N SER A 306 13.10 0.90 28.53
CA SER A 306 12.51 0.26 27.37
C SER A 306 13.13 -1.12 27.17
N PHE A 307 12.33 -2.06 26.68
CA PHE A 307 12.86 -3.30 26.17
C PHE A 307 13.44 -3.07 24.77
N PHE A 308 14.62 -3.62 24.55
CA PHE A 308 15.33 -3.57 23.28
C PHE A 308 15.42 -4.96 22.66
N PHE A 309 15.22 -5.01 21.34
CA PHE A 309 15.53 -6.14 20.49
C PHE A 309 16.96 -6.01 19.97
N ARG A 310 17.74 -7.10 20.08
CA ARG A 310 19.13 -7.21 19.62
C ARG A 310 19.24 -7.25 18.08
N LEU A 311 18.79 -6.20 17.40
CA LEU A 311 18.80 -6.13 15.94
C LEU A 311 20.23 -6.21 15.36
N SER A 312 21.21 -5.63 16.07
CA SER A 312 22.63 -5.67 15.70
C SER A 312 23.15 -7.09 15.45
N LYS A 313 22.72 -8.05 16.27
CA LYS A 313 23.08 -9.48 16.21
C LYS A 313 22.76 -10.14 14.86
N TYR A 314 21.80 -9.59 14.11
CA TYR A 314 21.28 -10.19 12.88
C TYR A 314 21.81 -9.56 11.59
N GLN A 315 22.64 -8.52 11.68
CA GLN A 315 23.08 -7.76 10.51
C GLN A 315 23.76 -8.65 9.46
N THR A 316 24.73 -9.47 9.86
CA THR A 316 25.46 -10.35 8.94
C THR A 316 24.53 -11.34 8.24
N GLN A 317 23.56 -11.90 8.96
CA GLN A 317 22.60 -12.87 8.45
C GLN A 317 21.64 -12.21 7.45
N VAL A 318 21.15 -11.00 7.74
CA VAL A 318 20.28 -10.24 6.84
C VAL A 318 21.02 -9.85 5.56
N VAL A 319 22.25 -9.33 5.68
CA VAL A 319 23.09 -8.99 4.52
C VAL A 319 23.30 -10.23 3.65
N LYS A 320 23.73 -11.35 4.25
CA LYS A 320 23.96 -12.59 3.53
C LYS A 320 22.68 -13.08 2.83
N HIS A 321 21.54 -13.04 3.51
CA HIS A 321 20.26 -13.46 2.92
C HIS A 321 19.90 -12.62 1.71
N ILE A 322 20.02 -11.29 1.79
CA ILE A 322 19.73 -10.39 0.66
C ILE A 322 20.71 -10.66 -0.50
N GLU A 323 22.00 -10.90 -0.22
CA GLU A 323 23.01 -11.24 -1.22
C GLU A 323 22.72 -12.55 -1.94
N ASP A 324 22.43 -13.61 -1.19
CA ASP A 324 22.14 -14.95 -1.72
C ASP A 324 20.81 -15.02 -2.51
N ASN A 325 19.91 -14.05 -2.31
CA ASN A 325 18.56 -14.05 -2.89
C ASN A 325 18.31 -12.75 -3.69
N GLU A 326 18.79 -12.70 -4.93
CA GLU A 326 18.69 -11.50 -5.79
C GLU A 326 17.25 -11.02 -6.02
N ALA A 327 16.29 -11.94 -6.07
CA ALA A 327 14.87 -11.64 -6.28
C ALA A 327 14.13 -11.22 -5.00
N PHE A 328 14.75 -11.30 -3.82
CA PHE A 328 14.08 -11.06 -2.53
C PHE A 328 13.56 -9.64 -2.36
N ILE A 329 14.30 -8.65 -2.88
CA ILE A 329 13.90 -7.24 -2.88
C ILE A 329 13.87 -6.75 -4.33
N GLN A 330 12.77 -6.10 -4.68
CA GLN A 330 12.55 -5.52 -6.01
C GLN A 330 11.99 -4.10 -5.86
N PRO A 331 12.24 -3.20 -6.84
CA PRO A 331 13.21 -3.32 -7.94
C PRO A 331 14.68 -3.44 -7.52
N GLN A 332 15.55 -3.91 -8.44
CA GLN A 332 16.98 -4.13 -8.21
C GLN A 332 17.73 -2.88 -7.69
N GLN A 333 17.32 -1.68 -8.14
CA GLN A 333 17.89 -0.42 -7.66
C GLN A 333 17.74 -0.28 -6.13
N TYR A 334 16.51 -0.44 -5.61
CA TYR A 334 16.25 -0.32 -4.17
C TYR A 334 16.92 -1.44 -3.36
N ARG A 335 17.07 -2.64 -3.95
CA ARG A 335 17.89 -3.70 -3.35
C ARG A 335 19.33 -3.25 -3.17
N GLY A 336 19.93 -2.65 -4.20
CA GLY A 336 21.30 -2.12 -4.15
C GLY A 336 21.48 -1.06 -3.06
N GLU A 337 20.61 -0.05 -3.05
CA GLU A 337 20.62 1.03 -2.04
C GLU A 337 20.48 0.49 -0.61
N LEU A 338 19.56 -0.44 -0.37
CA LEU A 338 19.37 -1.06 0.94
C LEU A 338 20.59 -1.88 1.36
N LEU A 339 21.18 -2.65 0.44
CA LEU A 339 22.33 -3.48 0.73
C LEU A 339 23.58 -2.64 1.03
N GLU A 340 23.81 -1.56 0.26
CA GLU A 340 24.89 -0.62 0.53
C GLU A 340 24.73 0.03 1.90
N ARG A 341 23.52 0.48 2.25
CA ARG A 341 23.23 1.04 3.57
C ARG A 341 23.47 0.04 4.70
N LEU A 342 22.99 -1.20 4.55
CA LEU A 342 23.16 -2.26 5.55
C LEU A 342 24.61 -2.68 5.75
N LYS A 343 25.46 -2.53 4.73
CA LYS A 343 26.90 -2.80 4.82
C LYS A 343 27.68 -1.61 5.38
N GLY A 344 27.23 -0.38 5.09
CA GLY A 344 27.93 0.85 5.49
C GLY A 344 27.60 1.33 6.91
N ILE A 345 26.47 0.92 7.48
CA ILE A 345 26.01 1.38 8.81
C ILE A 345 25.73 0.17 9.69
N GLU A 346 26.34 0.14 10.88
CA GLU A 346 26.03 -0.87 11.89
C GLU A 346 24.58 -0.73 12.38
N LEU A 347 23.85 -1.85 12.41
CA LEU A 347 22.49 -1.88 12.93
C LEU A 347 22.52 -1.67 14.43
N ARG A 348 21.81 -0.64 14.90
CA ARG A 348 21.59 -0.42 16.33
C ARG A 348 20.45 -1.31 16.84
N ASP A 349 20.52 -1.68 18.10
CA ASP A 349 19.45 -2.41 18.77
C ASP A 349 18.17 -1.55 18.83
N LEU A 350 17.04 -2.20 18.62
CA LEU A 350 15.76 -1.54 18.39
C LEU A 350 14.94 -1.51 19.68
N SER A 351 14.54 -0.32 20.12
CA SER A 351 13.59 -0.18 21.23
C SER A 351 12.20 -0.66 20.79
N ILE A 352 11.63 -1.64 21.50
CA ILE A 352 10.39 -2.37 21.17
C ILE A 352 9.28 -2.22 22.23
N SER A 353 9.45 -1.36 23.24
CA SER A 353 8.39 -1.06 24.21
C SER A 353 8.31 0.43 24.55
N ARG A 354 7.11 0.88 24.95
CA ARG A 354 6.84 2.21 25.51
C ARG A 354 5.93 2.04 26.73
N GLY A 355 6.07 2.92 27.72
CA GLY A 355 5.29 2.87 28.96
C GLY A 355 4.42 4.10 29.20
N THR A 356 4.25 4.96 28.18
CA THR A 356 3.64 6.29 28.32
C THR A 356 2.16 6.35 27.93
N PHE A 357 1.58 5.25 27.44
CA PHE A 357 0.17 5.17 27.03
C PHE A 357 -0.36 3.73 27.13
N ASP A 358 -1.68 3.60 27.32
CA ASP A 358 -2.35 2.30 27.55
C ASP A 358 -2.89 1.63 26.28
N TRP A 359 -2.91 2.36 25.15
CA TRP A 359 -3.42 1.86 23.87
C TRP A 359 -2.29 1.34 22.97
N GLY A 360 -1.70 0.18 23.31
CA GLY A 360 -0.68 -0.49 22.49
C GLY A 360 -0.03 -1.72 23.10
#